data_AF-A0A7V4J591-F1
#
_entry.id   AF-A0A7V4J591-F1
#
_cell.length_a   1.000
_cell.length_b   1.000
_cell.length_c   1.000
_cell.angle_alpha   90.00
_cell.angle_beta   90.00
_cell.angle_gamma   90.00
#
_symmetry.space_group_name_H-M   'P 1'
#
loop_
_entity.id
_entity.type
_entity.pdbx_description
1 polymer ?
#
loop_
_entity_poly.entity_id
_entity_poly.type
_entity_poly.pdbx_seq_one_letter_code
_entity_poly.pdbx_strand_id
1 'polypeptide(L)'
;MAENVHSVSIGEMIVSSNPDDVLVAYGLGSCAAVILYDPQRRVGGMVHSLLPTAPPNASLDGSAAKFVDHGVPMLIEALLRQGAERSRLVAALCGGAQMITAPGLPD
;
A
#
# COMPACT_ATOMS: atom_id res chain seq x y z
N MET A 1 22.78 2.12 -14.52
CA MET A 1 22.28 1.46 -13.30
C MET A 1 20.95 0.84 -13.70
N ALA A 2 20.76 -0.45 -13.48
CA ALA A 2 19.51 -1.12 -13.85
C ALA A 2 18.51 -0.93 -12.71
N GLU A 3 17.34 -0.40 -13.03
CA GLU A 3 16.26 -0.16 -12.08
C GLU A 3 15.64 -1.52 -11.71
N ASN A 4 15.61 -1.87 -10.43
CA ASN A 4 14.94 -3.10 -9.97
C ASN A 4 13.47 -2.79 -9.74
N VAL A 5 12.64 -3.03 -10.76
CA VAL A 5 11.20 -2.76 -10.69
C VAL A 5 10.49 -3.93 -10.01
N HIS A 6 9.75 -3.63 -8.94
CA HIS A 6 8.91 -4.58 -8.21
C HIS A 6 7.45 -4.19 -8.37
N SER A 7 6.66 -5.10 -8.96
CA SER A 7 5.21 -4.91 -9.07
C SER A 7 4.53 -5.19 -7.73
N VAL A 8 3.67 -4.28 -7.27
CA VAL A 8 2.82 -4.49 -6.09
C VAL A 8 1.41 -4.81 -6.58
N SER A 9 1.03 -6.09 -6.53
CA SER A 9 -0.28 -6.54 -6.99
C SER A 9 -1.37 -6.24 -5.98
N ILE A 10 -2.64 -6.37 -6.40
CA ILE A 10 -3.79 -6.17 -5.51
C ILE A 10 -3.70 -7.14 -4.33
N GLY A 11 -3.81 -6.60 -3.12
CA GLY A 11 -3.71 -7.36 -1.88
C GLY A 11 -2.29 -7.65 -1.42
N GLU A 12 -1.28 -7.08 -2.10
CA GLU A 12 0.12 -7.21 -1.72
C GLU A 12 0.65 -5.94 -1.07
N MET A 13 1.78 -6.10 -0.39
CA MET A 13 2.61 -5.00 0.07
C MET A 13 4.08 -5.32 -0.18
N ILE A 14 4.87 -4.30 -0.48
CA ILE A 14 6.32 -4.41 -0.59
C ILE A 14 6.95 -3.28 0.22
N VAL A 15 8.04 -3.61 0.91
CA VAL A 15 8.91 -2.66 1.63
C VAL A 15 10.32 -2.83 1.10
N SER A 16 11.00 -1.73 0.80
CA SER A 16 12.40 -1.72 0.41
C SER A 16 13.17 -0.58 1.06
N SER A 17 14.43 -0.85 1.37
CA SER A 17 15.46 0.13 1.78
C SER A 17 16.58 0.24 0.75
N ASN A 18 16.45 -0.44 -0.40
CA ASN A 18 17.39 -0.34 -1.51
C ASN A 18 17.03 0.87 -2.40
N PRO A 19 17.92 1.85 -2.59
CA PRO A 19 17.64 3.04 -3.40
C PRO A 19 17.45 2.74 -4.91
N ASP A 20 17.89 1.57 -5.39
CA ASP A 20 17.74 1.16 -6.79
C ASP A 20 16.39 0.45 -7.07
N ASP A 21 15.60 0.17 -6.02
CA ASP A 21 14.30 -0.48 -6.16
C ASP A 21 13.20 0.54 -6.51
N VAL A 22 12.34 0.17 -7.45
CA VAL A 22 11.16 0.95 -7.85
C VAL A 22 9.91 0.12 -7.59
N LEU A 23 9.04 0.59 -6.71
CA LEU A 23 7.75 -0.07 -6.43
C LEU A 23 6.67 0.49 -7.35
N VAL A 24 5.98 -0.39 -8.08
CA VAL A 24 4.95 0.03 -9.04
C VAL A 24 3.66 -0.75 -8.81
N ALA A 25 2.56 -0.03 -8.57
CA ALA A 25 1.21 -0.57 -8.67
C ALA A 25 0.59 -0.12 -10.01
N TYR A 26 0.21 -1.08 -10.84
CA TYR A 26 -0.38 -0.81 -12.15
C TYR A 26 -1.90 -0.77 -12.06
N GLY A 27 -2.53 0.17 -12.78
CA GLY A 27 -3.98 0.14 -13.00
C GLY A 27 -4.83 0.27 -11.74
N LEU A 28 -4.51 1.21 -10.84
CA LEU A 28 -5.19 1.35 -9.54
C LEU A 28 -6.71 1.47 -9.64
N GLY A 29 -7.24 2.28 -10.55
CA GLY A 29 -8.69 2.43 -10.71
C GLY A 29 -9.39 2.79 -9.41
N SER A 30 -10.36 1.96 -8.98
CA SER A 30 -11.10 2.10 -7.71
C SER A 30 -10.33 1.59 -6.49
N CYS A 31 -9.27 0.83 -6.68
CA CYS A 31 -8.40 0.40 -5.59
C CYS A 31 -7.56 1.58 -5.10
N ALA A 32 -6.94 1.43 -3.92
CA ALA A 32 -6.06 2.44 -3.34
C ALA A 32 -4.65 1.87 -3.14
N ALA A 33 -3.63 2.64 -3.52
CA ALA A 33 -2.25 2.42 -3.11
C ALA A 33 -1.87 3.42 -2.02
N VAL A 34 -1.43 2.91 -0.88
CA VAL A 34 -0.88 3.72 0.21
C VAL A 34 0.63 3.54 0.22
N ILE A 35 1.35 4.65 0.09
CA ILE A 35 2.80 4.71 0.08
C ILE A 35 3.26 5.39 1.36
N LEU A 36 4.25 4.80 2.02
CA LEU A 36 4.88 5.36 3.21
C LEU A 36 6.40 5.37 3.03
N TYR A 37 7.06 6.45 3.44
CA TYR A 37 8.51 6.60 3.28
C TYR A 37 9.13 7.37 4.46
N ASP A 38 10.27 6.90 4.98
CA ASP A 38 11.12 7.65 5.90
C ASP A 38 12.31 8.25 5.11
N PRO A 39 12.38 9.59 4.95
CA PRO A 39 13.42 10.23 4.15
C PRO A 39 14.81 10.19 4.79
N GLN A 40 14.92 10.05 6.10
CA GLN A 40 16.23 9.98 6.77
C GLN A 40 16.80 8.56 6.68
N ARG A 41 15.95 7.56 6.89
CA ARG A 41 16.35 6.14 6.81
C ARG A 41 16.36 5.59 5.39
N ARG A 42 15.75 6.31 4.46
CA ARG A 42 15.58 5.94 3.04
C ARG A 42 14.95 4.56 2.89
N VAL A 43 13.92 4.30 3.70
CA VAL A 43 13.13 3.08 3.66
C VAL A 43 11.70 3.44 3.36
N GLY A 44 11.10 2.71 2.44
CA GLY A 44 9.74 2.96 1.99
C GLY A 44 9.02 1.68 1.63
N GLY A 45 7.72 1.82 1.44
CA GLY A 45 6.91 0.72 0.98
C GLY A 45 5.57 1.19 0.47
N MET A 46 4.88 0.26 -0.17
CA MET A 46 3.58 0.46 -0.77
C MET A 46 2.70 -0.74 -0.41
N VAL A 47 1.43 -0.47 -0.10
CA VAL A 47 0.39 -1.48 -0.02
C VAL A 47 -0.69 -1.15 -1.05
N HIS A 48 -1.17 -2.17 -1.77
CA HIS A 48 -2.22 -2.02 -2.77
C HIS A 48 -3.50 -2.70 -2.30
N SER A 49 -4.41 -1.90 -1.74
CA SER A 49 -5.64 -2.40 -1.12
C SER A 49 -6.86 -2.24 -2.05
N LEU A 50 -7.75 -3.23 -2.00
CA LEU A 50 -8.98 -3.30 -2.79
C LEU A 50 -10.20 -2.81 -2.01
N LEU A 51 -10.23 -3.05 -0.70
CA LEU A 51 -11.39 -2.86 0.16
C LEU A 51 -11.04 -1.98 1.37
N PRO A 52 -11.97 -1.18 1.89
CA PRO A 52 -11.68 -0.28 3.02
C PRO A 52 -11.53 -1.02 4.35
N THR A 53 -12.35 -2.05 4.60
CA THR A 53 -12.47 -2.69 5.92
C THR A 53 -12.57 -4.20 5.79
N ALA A 54 -11.88 -4.93 6.66
CA ALA A 54 -11.94 -6.37 6.72
C ALA A 54 -13.24 -6.87 7.38
N PRO A 55 -13.84 -7.98 6.91
CA PRO A 55 -14.95 -8.61 7.63
C PRO A 55 -14.47 -9.15 9.00
N PRO A 56 -15.37 -9.31 10.00
CA PRO A 56 -15.00 -9.70 11.37
C PRO A 56 -14.18 -10.99 11.49
N ASN A 57 -14.34 -11.90 10.54
CA ASN A 57 -13.67 -13.21 10.51
C ASN A 57 -12.58 -13.29 9.43
N ALA A 58 -12.08 -12.16 8.94
CA ALA A 58 -11.00 -12.14 7.97
C ALA A 58 -9.72 -12.71 8.59
N SER A 59 -9.13 -13.71 7.94
CA SER A 59 -7.78 -14.16 8.28
C SER A 59 -6.77 -13.03 8.07
N LEU A 60 -5.78 -12.94 8.98
CA LEU A 60 -4.59 -12.09 8.83
C LEU A 60 -3.51 -12.77 7.95
N ASP A 61 -3.95 -13.63 7.02
CA ASP A 61 -3.06 -14.36 6.12
C ASP A 61 -2.59 -13.46 4.95
N GLY A 62 -2.00 -14.07 3.92
CA GLY A 62 -1.49 -13.36 2.74
C GLY A 62 -2.52 -12.46 2.03
N SER A 63 -3.80 -12.54 2.38
CA SER A 63 -4.84 -11.66 1.83
C SER A 63 -5.15 -10.41 2.68
N ALA A 64 -4.52 -10.25 3.85
CA ALA A 64 -4.82 -9.15 4.77
C ALA A 64 -4.55 -7.76 4.17
N ALA A 65 -3.53 -7.62 3.33
CA ALA A 65 -3.16 -6.35 2.71
C ALA A 65 -4.19 -5.83 1.68
N LYS A 66 -5.18 -6.65 1.28
CA LYS A 66 -6.29 -6.20 0.42
C LYS A 66 -7.26 -5.27 1.15
N PHE A 67 -7.24 -5.24 2.47
CA PHE A 67 -8.06 -4.33 3.28
C PHE A 67 -7.22 -3.18 3.82
N VAL A 68 -7.69 -1.94 3.71
CA VAL A 68 -6.92 -0.75 4.13
C VAL A 68 -6.65 -0.75 5.64
N ASP A 69 -7.64 -1.10 6.45
CA ASP A 69 -7.57 -1.19 7.91
C ASP A 69 -6.57 -2.24 8.43
N HIS A 70 -6.23 -3.25 7.62
CA HIS A 70 -5.19 -4.22 7.93
C HIS A 70 -3.84 -3.86 7.26
N GLY A 71 -3.88 -3.57 5.95
CA GLY A 71 -2.70 -3.34 5.12
C GLY A 71 -1.87 -2.13 5.54
N VAL A 72 -2.51 -1.03 5.93
CA VAL A 72 -1.79 0.19 6.35
C VAL A 72 -1.07 -0.01 7.69
N PRO A 73 -1.70 -0.53 8.76
CA PRO A 73 -0.98 -0.89 9.98
C PRO A 73 0.16 -1.88 9.73
N MET A 74 -0.06 -2.90 8.90
CA MET A 74 0.98 -3.86 8.53
C MET A 74 2.17 -3.19 7.83
N LEU A 75 1.91 -2.22 6.94
CA LEU A 75 2.94 -1.42 6.26
C LEU A 75 3.76 -0.61 7.23
N ILE A 76 3.11 0.07 8.16
CA ILE A 76 3.82 0.85 9.16
C ILE A 76 4.71 -0.08 10.00
N GLU A 77 4.17 -1.18 10.53
CA GLU A 77 4.93 -2.12 11.35
C GLU A 77 6.12 -2.75 10.58
N ALA A 78 5.94 -3.05 9.29
CA ALA A 78 7.03 -3.54 8.45
C ALA A 78 8.14 -2.50 8.24
N LEU A 79 7.78 -1.22 8.05
CA LEU A 79 8.75 -0.13 7.93
C LEU A 79 9.49 0.12 9.24
N LEU A 80 8.79 0.11 10.37
CA LEU A 80 9.41 0.27 11.69
C LEU A 80 10.38 -0.87 11.99
N ARG A 81 10.04 -2.11 11.61
CA ARG A 81 10.99 -3.25 11.69
C ARG A 81 12.24 -3.08 10.85
N GLN A 82 12.16 -2.32 9.75
CA GLN A 82 13.32 -1.95 8.92
C GLN A 82 14.05 -0.69 9.42
N GLY A 83 13.69 -0.19 10.60
CA GLY A 83 14.35 0.95 11.24
C GLY A 83 13.81 2.32 10.85
N ALA A 84 12.67 2.39 10.15
CA ALA A 84 11.96 3.65 9.95
C ALA A 84 11.51 4.25 11.30
N GLU A 85 11.36 5.56 11.34
CA GLU A 85 10.80 6.26 12.50
C GLU A 85 9.40 6.77 12.18
N ARG A 86 8.42 6.38 13.01
CA ARG A 86 7.00 6.69 12.80
C ARG A 86 6.73 8.18 12.62
N SER A 87 7.39 9.03 13.40
CA SER A 87 7.24 10.50 13.38
C SER A 87 7.73 11.14 12.08
N ARG A 88 8.57 10.44 11.30
CA ARG A 88 9.17 10.93 10.05
C ARG A 88 8.49 10.37 8.80
N LEU A 89 7.57 9.42 8.94
CA LEU A 89 6.91 8.81 7.80
C LEU A 89 6.12 9.88 7.04
N VAL A 90 6.46 10.05 5.77
CA VAL A 90 5.64 10.78 4.80
C VAL A 90 4.74 9.79 4.09
N ALA A 91 3.51 10.23 3.80
CA ALA A 91 2.51 9.41 3.15
C ALA A 91 2.10 10.00 1.80
N ALA A 92 1.85 9.12 0.83
CA ALA A 92 1.16 9.45 -0.41
C ALA A 92 0.06 8.41 -0.67
N LEU A 93 -1.03 8.86 -1.27
CA LEU A 93 -2.19 8.03 -1.59
C LEU A 93 -2.55 8.24 -3.07
N CYS A 94 -2.74 7.13 -3.79
CA CYS A 94 -3.14 7.14 -5.20
C CYS A 94 -4.29 6.14 -5.42
N GLY A 95 -5.18 6.42 -6.38
CA GLY A 95 -6.31 5.56 -6.73
C GLY A 95 -7.64 6.07 -6.15
N GLY A 96 -8.57 5.15 -5.86
CA GLY A 96 -9.89 5.47 -5.31
C GLY A 96 -10.86 6.10 -6.32
N ALA A 97 -10.64 5.89 -7.61
CA ALA A 97 -11.51 6.44 -8.65
C ALA A 97 -12.86 5.71 -8.72
N GLN A 98 -13.94 6.47 -8.91
CA GLN A 98 -15.24 5.92 -9.26
C GLN A 98 -15.29 5.57 -10.76
N MET A 99 -14.93 4.33 -11.09
CA MET A 99 -14.84 3.89 -12.50
C MET A 99 -16.18 3.48 -13.11
N ILE A 100 -17.09 2.96 -12.28
CA ILE A 100 -18.41 2.50 -12.71
C ILE A 100 -19.46 3.48 -12.17
N THR A 101 -20.22 4.06 -13.08
CA THR A 101 -21.44 4.80 -12.75
C THR A 101 -22.61 3.91 -13.15
N ALA A 102 -23.33 3.37 -12.17
CA ALA A 102 -24.57 2.63 -12.40
C ALA A 102 -25.76 3.52 -12.01
N PRO A 103 -26.88 3.48 -12.77
CA PRO A 103 -28.09 4.20 -12.37
C PRO A 103 -28.53 3.76 -10.96
N GLY A 104 -28.54 4.69 -9.99
CA GLY A 104 -29.06 4.45 -8.64
C GLY A 104 -28.04 4.31 -7.50
N LEU A 105 -26.74 4.52 -7.73
CA LEU A 105 -25.75 4.65 -6.64
C LEU A 105 -25.54 6.14 -6.30
N PRO A 106 -25.64 6.57 -5.03
CA PRO A 106 -25.28 7.93 -4.64
C PRO A 106 -23.77 8.17 -4.78
N ASP A 107 -23.40 9.42 -5.05
CA ASP A 107 -22.02 9.92 -5.09
C ASP A 107 -21.28 9.74 -3.75
#